data_AF-A0A6P0I6J4-F1
#
_entry.id   AF-A0A6P0I6J4-F1
#
_cell.length_a   1.000
_cell.length_b   1.000
_cell.length_c   1.000
_cell.angle_alpha   90.00
_cell.angle_beta   90.00
_cell.angle_gamma   90.00
#
_symmetry.space_group_name_H-M   'P 1'
#
loop_
_entity.id
_entity.type
_entity.pdbx_description
1 polymer ?
#
loop_
_entity_poly.entity_id
_entity_poly.type
_entity_poly.pdbx_seq_one_letter_code
_entity_poly.pdbx_strand_id
1 'polypeptide(L)'
;MKYQMRSYSQLADLEALLLEIENDNIRAYAGEAIASYSAGAYRSAIVSIWIAVVYDLYQKFMILSETYHDKAAKKNLEEIDKIRNNPDKKQVASWERTILKDARDKVQIITNLEYEHLDRIQQDRHRCAHPVLDSEGLLFQPTPELARTHIRTAIEVLLSQPPII
;
A
#
# COMPACT_ATOMS: atom_id res chain seq x y z
N MET A 1 11.27 -3.43 30.16
CA MET A 1 11.10 -2.83 28.82
C MET A 1 12.02 -3.59 27.87
N LYS A 2 11.49 -4.57 27.12
CA LYS A 2 12.30 -5.31 26.14
C LYS A 2 12.36 -4.47 24.88
N TYR A 3 13.52 -3.90 24.57
CA TYR A 3 13.79 -3.39 23.23
C TYR A 3 13.81 -4.60 22.30
N GLN A 4 12.74 -4.80 21.54
CA GLN A 4 12.70 -5.79 20.48
C GLN A 4 13.51 -5.19 19.32
N MET A 5 14.77 -5.61 19.17
CA MET A 5 15.53 -5.30 17.96
C MET A 5 14.73 -5.81 16.77
N ARG A 6 14.46 -4.93 15.78
CA ARG A 6 13.96 -5.36 14.47
C ARG A 6 14.92 -6.44 13.97
N SER A 7 14.42 -7.65 13.76
CA SER A 7 15.22 -8.74 13.20
C SER A 7 15.74 -8.28 11.84
N TYR A 8 17.03 -7.97 11.74
CA TYR A 8 17.67 -7.74 10.46
C TYR A 8 17.81 -9.10 9.77
N SER A 9 16.84 -9.47 8.95
CA SER A 9 16.98 -10.64 8.11
C SER A 9 17.91 -10.31 6.92
N GLN A 10 18.74 -11.28 6.50
CA GLN A 10 19.25 -11.34 5.12
C GLN A 10 18.07 -11.19 4.14
N LEU A 11 18.33 -10.85 2.87
CA LEU A 11 17.32 -10.73 1.79
C LEU A 11 16.12 -11.67 2.03
N ALA A 12 15.03 -11.14 2.63
CA ALA A 12 13.91 -12.02 2.98
C ALA A 12 13.37 -12.67 1.73
N ASP A 13 13.00 -13.93 1.85
CA ASP A 13 12.13 -14.50 0.83
C ASP A 13 10.82 -13.71 0.82
N LEU A 14 10.47 -13.15 -0.35
CA LEU A 14 9.24 -12.39 -0.49
C LEU A 14 8.02 -13.28 -0.24
N GLU A 15 8.08 -14.55 -0.61
CA GLU A 15 6.99 -15.50 -0.37
C GLU A 15 6.81 -15.76 1.12
N ALA A 16 7.90 -15.81 1.88
CA ALA A 16 7.83 -15.96 3.34
C ALA A 16 7.18 -14.74 4.01
N LEU A 17 7.36 -13.53 3.47
CA LEU A 17 6.72 -12.31 4.01
C LEU A 17 5.18 -12.35 3.88
N LEU A 18 4.62 -13.11 2.93
CA LEU A 18 3.17 -13.28 2.83
C LEU A 18 2.56 -13.95 4.05
N LEU A 19 3.35 -14.78 4.76
CA LEU A 19 2.90 -15.46 5.98
C LEU A 19 2.69 -14.49 7.14
N GLU A 20 3.26 -13.28 7.07
CA GLU A 20 3.10 -12.23 8.09
C GLU A 20 1.79 -11.43 7.92
N ILE A 21 1.12 -11.56 6.77
CA ILE A 21 -0.15 -10.88 6.49
C ILE A 21 -1.29 -11.76 6.99
N GLU A 22 -2.04 -11.31 7.99
CA GLU A 22 -3.13 -12.11 8.58
C GLU A 22 -4.35 -12.25 7.66
N ASN A 23 -4.71 -11.17 6.95
CA ASN A 23 -5.90 -11.14 6.10
C ASN A 23 -5.65 -11.83 4.75
N ASP A 24 -6.44 -12.87 4.45
CA ASP A 24 -6.28 -13.68 3.24
C ASP A 24 -6.44 -12.89 1.92
N ASN A 25 -7.34 -11.91 1.88
CA ASN A 25 -7.53 -11.09 0.67
C ASN A 25 -6.34 -10.15 0.45
N ILE A 26 -5.84 -9.50 1.51
CA ILE A 26 -4.64 -8.65 1.44
C ILE A 26 -3.43 -9.51 1.04
N ARG A 27 -3.31 -10.72 1.60
CA ARG A 27 -2.26 -11.68 1.25
C ARG A 27 -2.32 -12.08 -0.22
N ALA A 28 -3.52 -12.33 -0.75
CA ALA A 28 -3.71 -12.64 -2.17
C ALA A 28 -3.24 -11.49 -3.08
N TYR A 29 -3.64 -10.25 -2.79
CA TYR A 29 -3.20 -9.07 -3.57
C TYR A 29 -1.69 -8.83 -3.48
N ALA A 30 -1.09 -9.01 -2.31
CA ALA A 30 0.38 -8.95 -2.17
C ALA A 30 1.06 -10.08 -2.95
N GLY A 31 0.44 -11.27 -3.01
CA GLY A 31 0.90 -12.40 -3.81
C GLY A 31 0.96 -12.11 -5.31
N GLU A 32 0.00 -11.35 -5.85
CA GLU A 32 0.04 -10.91 -7.25
C GLU A 32 1.26 -10.03 -7.56
N ALA A 33 1.65 -9.18 -6.61
CA ALA A 33 2.83 -8.34 -6.74
C ALA A 33 4.12 -9.19 -6.78
N ILE A 34 4.21 -10.21 -5.92
CA ILE A 34 5.34 -11.13 -5.88
C ILE A 34 5.39 -11.99 -7.14
N ALA A 35 4.27 -12.50 -7.61
CA ALA A 35 4.20 -13.25 -8.88
C ALA A 35 4.68 -12.40 -10.06
N SER A 36 4.23 -11.13 -10.13
CA SER A 36 4.68 -10.17 -11.14
C SER A 36 6.19 -9.89 -11.05
N TYR A 37 6.71 -9.75 -9.82
CA TYR A 37 8.13 -9.55 -9.57
C TYR A 37 8.96 -10.75 -10.06
N SER A 38 8.55 -11.98 -9.69
CA SER A 38 9.22 -13.22 -10.09
C SER A 38 9.22 -13.45 -11.60
N ALA A 39 8.21 -12.92 -12.31
CA ALA A 39 8.15 -12.92 -13.77
C ALA A 39 8.99 -11.83 -14.45
N GLY A 40 9.69 -10.97 -13.69
CA GLY A 40 10.43 -9.82 -14.22
C GLY A 40 9.56 -8.63 -14.64
N ALA A 41 8.26 -8.65 -14.31
CA ALA A 41 7.30 -7.60 -14.64
C ALA A 41 7.27 -6.53 -13.53
N TYR A 42 8.38 -5.83 -13.32
CA TYR A 42 8.57 -4.93 -12.17
C TYR A 42 7.59 -3.75 -12.11
N ARG A 43 7.17 -3.22 -13.26
CA ARG A 43 6.12 -2.20 -13.31
C ARG A 43 4.79 -2.73 -12.79
N SER A 44 4.41 -3.94 -13.22
CA SER A 44 3.19 -4.61 -12.76
C SER A 44 3.29 -4.93 -11.28
N ALA A 45 4.45 -5.39 -10.80
CA ALA A 45 4.68 -5.66 -9.38
C ALA A 45 4.43 -4.43 -8.50
N ILE A 46 4.94 -3.26 -8.90
CA ILE A 46 4.72 -1.99 -8.17
C ILE A 46 3.23 -1.57 -8.22
N VAL A 47 2.56 -1.75 -9.35
CA VAL A 47 1.12 -1.47 -9.46
C VAL A 47 0.31 -2.40 -8.54
N SER A 48 0.61 -3.70 -8.54
CA SER A 48 -0.08 -4.71 -7.73
C SER A 48 0.13 -4.52 -6.23
N ILE A 49 1.36 -4.23 -5.77
CA ILE A 49 1.57 -4.02 -4.33
C ILE A 49 0.82 -2.77 -3.82
N TRP A 50 0.74 -1.73 -4.64
CA TRP A 50 -0.01 -0.54 -4.29
C TRP A 50 -1.52 -0.81 -4.18
N ILE A 51 -2.07 -1.73 -4.99
CA ILE A 51 -3.46 -2.19 -4.82
C ILE A 51 -3.65 -2.82 -3.44
N ALA A 52 -2.72 -3.67 -3.00
CA ALA A 52 -2.76 -4.27 -1.66
C ALA A 52 -2.71 -3.21 -0.55
N VAL A 53 -1.87 -2.18 -0.69
CA VAL A 53 -1.78 -1.04 0.26
C VAL A 53 -3.12 -0.31 0.39
N VAL A 54 -3.74 0.06 -0.73
CA VAL A 54 -5.02 0.79 -0.71
C VAL A 54 -6.14 -0.06 -0.11
N TYR A 55 -6.19 -1.34 -0.48
CA TYR A 55 -7.18 -2.26 0.06
C TYR A 55 -7.00 -2.49 1.57
N ASP A 56 -5.76 -2.65 2.04
CA ASP A 56 -5.48 -2.80 3.47
C ASP A 56 -5.89 -1.56 4.29
N LEU A 57 -5.54 -0.35 3.82
CA LEU A 57 -5.99 0.88 4.48
C LEU A 57 -7.52 0.97 4.57
N TYR A 58 -8.22 0.61 3.50
CA TYR A 58 -9.68 0.57 3.50
C TYR A 58 -10.22 -0.43 4.53
N GLN A 59 -9.69 -1.66 4.56
CA GLN A 59 -10.09 -2.68 5.53
C GLN A 59 -9.82 -2.23 6.98
N LYS A 60 -8.67 -1.62 7.24
CA LYS A 60 -8.33 -1.08 8.56
C LYS A 60 -9.26 0.05 8.97
N PHE A 61 -9.62 0.96 8.06
CA PHE A 61 -10.61 1.99 8.36
C PHE A 61 -11.97 1.40 8.71
N MET A 62 -12.41 0.34 8.00
CA MET A 62 -13.65 -0.36 8.35
C MET A 62 -13.60 -0.93 9.77
N ILE A 63 -12.54 -1.66 10.11
CA ILE A 63 -12.38 -2.24 11.46
C ILE A 63 -12.40 -1.13 12.53
N LEU A 64 -11.67 -0.04 12.32
CA LEU A 64 -11.62 1.09 13.24
C LEU A 64 -12.98 1.78 13.41
N SER A 65 -13.73 1.96 12.32
CA SER A 65 -15.07 2.53 12.35
C SER A 65 -16.08 1.62 13.05
N GLU A 66 -16.10 0.33 12.70
CA GLU A 66 -17.14 -0.61 13.14
C GLU A 66 -16.90 -1.13 14.55
N THR A 67 -15.65 -1.50 14.86
CA THR A 67 -15.28 -2.14 16.14
C THR A 67 -14.89 -1.12 17.20
N TYR A 68 -14.16 -0.06 16.81
CA TYR A 68 -13.61 0.92 17.74
C TYR A 68 -14.33 2.26 17.72
N HIS A 69 -15.35 2.40 16.87
CA HIS A 69 -16.15 3.62 16.72
C HIS A 69 -15.31 4.87 16.43
N ASP A 70 -14.19 4.69 15.71
CA ASP A 70 -13.32 5.78 15.31
C ASP A 70 -14.05 6.72 14.34
N LYS A 71 -14.25 7.97 14.76
CA LYS A 71 -14.99 8.96 14.00
C LYS A 71 -14.24 9.42 12.74
N ALA A 72 -12.92 9.45 12.77
CA ALA A 72 -12.11 9.85 11.63
C ALA A 72 -12.14 8.76 10.55
N ALA A 73 -11.98 7.49 10.93
CA ALA A 73 -12.13 6.35 10.04
C ALA A 73 -13.53 6.32 9.41
N LYS A 74 -14.59 6.47 10.22
CA LYS A 74 -15.96 6.54 9.74
C LYS A 74 -16.17 7.66 8.71
N LYS A 75 -15.71 8.88 9.00
CA LYS A 75 -15.84 10.02 8.08
C LYS A 75 -15.13 9.75 6.75
N ASN A 76 -13.93 9.14 6.79
CA ASN A 76 -13.22 8.77 5.58
C ASN A 76 -14.02 7.73 4.79
N LEU A 77 -14.54 6.67 5.41
CA LEU A 77 -15.39 5.68 4.73
C LEU A 77 -16.63 6.30 4.07
N GLU A 78 -17.29 7.26 4.73
CA GLU A 78 -18.41 7.99 4.13
C GLU A 78 -18.02 8.78 2.88
N GLU A 79 -16.79 9.35 2.84
CA GLU A 79 -16.24 9.99 1.64
C GLU A 79 -15.97 8.97 0.53
N ILE A 80 -15.47 7.78 0.89
CA ILE A 80 -15.23 6.67 -0.06
C ILE A 80 -16.54 6.17 -0.65
N ASP A 81 -17.56 5.95 0.18
CA ASP A 81 -18.87 5.45 -0.25
C ASP A 81 -19.57 6.44 -1.19
N LYS A 82 -19.41 7.75 -0.98
CA LYS A 82 -19.91 8.77 -1.92
C LYS A 82 -19.30 8.63 -3.30
N ILE A 83 -17.99 8.39 -3.37
CA ILE A 83 -17.28 8.18 -4.64
C ILE A 83 -17.72 6.87 -5.29
N ARG A 84 -17.89 5.79 -4.51
CA ARG A 84 -18.35 4.50 -5.03
C ARG A 84 -19.76 4.58 -5.63
N ASN A 85 -20.67 5.34 -5.00
CA ASN A 85 -22.05 5.47 -5.43
C ASN A 85 -22.25 6.46 -6.60
N ASN A 86 -21.27 7.32 -6.87
CA ASN A 86 -21.29 8.23 -8.02
C ASN A 86 -19.88 8.36 -8.64
N PRO A 87 -19.41 7.32 -9.36
CA PRO A 87 -18.02 7.22 -9.75
C PRO A 87 -17.66 8.21 -10.87
N ASP A 88 -16.94 9.27 -10.52
CA ASP A 88 -16.17 10.08 -11.46
C ASP A 88 -14.71 9.58 -11.48
N LYS A 89 -14.13 9.37 -12.68
CA LYS A 89 -12.75 8.88 -12.83
C LYS A 89 -11.72 9.71 -12.07
N LYS A 90 -11.90 11.05 -12.01
CA LYS A 90 -11.03 11.95 -11.24
C LYS A 90 -11.21 11.74 -9.74
N GLN A 91 -12.43 11.48 -9.28
CA GLN A 91 -12.71 11.22 -7.86
C GLN A 91 -12.10 9.91 -7.39
N VAL A 92 -12.19 8.83 -8.20
CA VAL A 92 -11.55 7.54 -7.88
C VAL A 92 -10.03 7.68 -7.77
N ALA A 93 -9.40 8.37 -8.74
CA ALA A 93 -7.96 8.63 -8.70
C ALA A 93 -7.54 9.57 -7.55
N SER A 94 -8.40 10.53 -7.19
CA SER A 94 -8.18 11.41 -6.05
C SER A 94 -8.24 10.64 -4.73
N TRP A 95 -9.19 9.70 -4.61
CA TRP A 95 -9.35 8.88 -3.41
C TRP A 95 -8.12 8.03 -3.14
N GLU A 96 -7.59 7.35 -4.16
CA GLU A 96 -6.36 6.54 -4.08
C GLU A 96 -5.19 7.34 -3.48
N ARG A 97 -5.10 8.63 -3.83
CA ARG A 97 -4.07 9.53 -3.26
C ARG A 97 -4.37 9.96 -1.83
N THR A 98 -5.64 10.23 -1.54
CA THR A 98 -6.04 10.85 -0.29
C THR A 98 -6.07 9.84 0.87
N ILE A 99 -6.41 8.58 0.61
CA ILE A 99 -6.51 7.55 1.66
C ILE A 99 -5.22 7.37 2.46
N LEU A 100 -4.05 7.40 1.79
CA LEU A 100 -2.77 7.28 2.47
C LEU A 100 -2.48 8.52 3.35
N LYS A 101 -2.79 9.72 2.84
CA LYS A 101 -2.64 10.96 3.60
C LYS A 101 -3.56 10.96 4.82
N ASP A 102 -4.80 10.53 4.64
CA ASP A 102 -5.79 10.47 5.70
C ASP A 102 -5.46 9.42 6.76
N ALA A 103 -4.82 8.31 6.36
CA ALA A 103 -4.28 7.32 7.29
C ALA A 103 -3.24 7.92 8.25
N ARG A 104 -2.44 8.89 7.79
CA ARG A 104 -1.48 9.63 8.63
C ARG A 104 -2.14 10.79 9.39
N ASP A 105 -2.86 11.66 8.69
CA ASP A 105 -3.29 12.96 9.21
C ASP A 105 -4.59 12.89 10.03
N LYS A 106 -5.51 12.02 9.64
CA LYS A 106 -6.86 11.95 10.23
C LYS A 106 -7.04 10.74 11.14
N VAL A 107 -6.67 9.55 10.66
CA VAL A 107 -6.85 8.28 11.40
C VAL A 107 -5.62 7.93 12.23
N GLN A 108 -4.45 8.46 11.86
CA GLN A 108 -3.19 8.34 12.61
C GLN A 108 -2.72 6.89 12.85
N ILE A 109 -2.99 6.00 11.90
CA ILE A 109 -2.60 4.57 11.97
C ILE A 109 -1.20 4.30 11.40
N ILE A 110 -0.58 5.32 10.82
CA ILE A 110 0.80 5.30 10.33
C ILE A 110 1.51 6.58 10.76
N THR A 111 2.79 6.45 11.06
CA THR A 111 3.69 7.56 11.39
C THR A 111 4.07 8.35 10.14
N ASN A 112 4.69 9.52 10.32
CA ASN A 112 5.19 10.31 9.19
C ASN A 112 6.27 9.57 8.38
N LEU A 113 7.16 8.82 9.04
CA LEU A 113 8.19 8.05 8.36
C LEU A 113 7.58 6.93 7.50
N GLU A 114 6.59 6.22 8.03
CA GLU A 114 5.86 5.17 7.31
C GLU A 114 5.07 5.73 6.15
N TYR A 115 4.43 6.89 6.32
CA TYR A 115 3.82 7.64 5.24
C TYR A 115 4.82 7.94 4.12
N GLU A 116 6.00 8.47 4.42
CA GLU A 116 7.01 8.76 3.40
C GLU A 116 7.45 7.51 2.63
N HIS A 117 7.53 6.36 3.30
CA HIS A 117 7.83 5.08 2.65
C HIS A 117 6.73 4.63 1.69
N LEU A 118 5.47 4.69 2.14
CA LEU A 118 4.31 4.32 1.34
C LEU A 118 4.04 5.32 0.19
N ASP A 119 4.31 6.60 0.41
CA ASP A 119 4.15 7.67 -0.58
C ASP A 119 5.12 7.49 -1.76
N ARG A 120 6.35 7.00 -1.51
CA ARG A 120 7.28 6.62 -2.59
C ARG A 120 6.72 5.50 -3.46
N ILE A 121 6.05 4.51 -2.88
CA ILE A 121 5.37 3.44 -3.63
C ILE A 121 4.28 4.04 -4.52
N GLN A 122 3.47 4.96 -3.99
CA GLN A 122 2.43 5.64 -4.76
C GLN A 122 3.00 6.41 -5.97
N GLN A 123 4.09 7.15 -5.75
CA GLN A 123 4.74 7.94 -6.81
C GLN A 123 5.27 7.04 -7.93
N ASP A 124 5.96 5.95 -7.59
CA ASP A 124 6.46 5.01 -8.60
C ASP A 124 5.33 4.21 -9.26
N ARG A 125 4.28 3.85 -8.52
CA ARG A 125 3.06 3.29 -9.11
C ARG A 125 2.46 4.22 -10.14
N HIS A 126 2.42 5.53 -9.87
CA HIS A 126 1.91 6.50 -10.85
C HIS A 126 2.75 6.49 -12.13
N ARG A 127 4.08 6.44 -12.01
CA ARG A 127 5.00 6.31 -13.16
C ARG A 127 4.84 4.99 -13.90
N CYS A 128 4.57 3.89 -13.19
CA CYS A 128 4.37 2.58 -13.79
C CYS A 128 3.04 2.47 -14.53
N ALA A 129 1.97 3.07 -14.01
CA ALA A 129 0.61 2.98 -14.54
C ALA A 129 0.32 3.94 -15.71
N HIS A 130 1.00 5.10 -15.76
CA HIS A 130 0.82 6.09 -16.83
C HIS A 130 2.00 6.08 -17.81
N PRO A 131 1.74 6.19 -19.13
CA PRO A 131 2.79 6.20 -20.13
C PRO A 131 3.48 7.57 -20.22
N VAL A 132 4.11 8.00 -19.13
CA VAL A 132 4.94 9.21 -19.11
C VAL A 132 6.31 8.84 -19.64
N LEU A 133 6.70 9.47 -20.75
CA LEU A 133 8.00 9.27 -21.37
C LEU A 133 9.04 10.21 -20.74
N ASP A 134 10.25 9.71 -20.58
CA ASP A 134 11.41 10.54 -20.23
C ASP A 134 11.94 11.32 -21.43
N SER A 135 13.07 12.02 -21.25
CA SER A 135 13.72 12.80 -22.30
C SER A 135 14.17 11.96 -23.50
N GLU A 136 14.32 10.65 -23.33
CA GLU A 136 14.73 9.71 -24.38
C GLU A 136 13.52 9.00 -25.03
N GLY A 137 12.30 9.35 -24.63
CA GLY A 137 11.09 8.71 -25.15
C GLY A 137 10.85 7.32 -24.56
N LEU A 138 11.51 6.97 -23.46
CA LEU A 138 11.36 5.69 -22.79
C LEU A 138 10.39 5.80 -21.61
N LEU A 139 9.70 4.70 -21.33
CA LEU A 139 8.86 4.61 -20.15
C LEU A 139 9.72 4.32 -18.91
N PHE A 140 9.25 4.76 -17.74
CA PHE A 140 9.87 4.38 -16.47
C PHE A 140 9.99 2.85 -16.33
N GLN A 141 11.23 2.39 -16.16
CA GLN A 141 11.56 0.98 -15.91
C GLN A 141 12.20 0.83 -14.53
N PRO A 142 11.44 0.39 -13.51
CA PRO A 142 12.00 0.15 -12.19
C PRO A 142 12.96 -1.05 -12.24
N THR A 143 14.09 -0.92 -11.54
CA THR A 143 15.03 -2.02 -11.31
C THR A 143 14.38 -3.12 -10.45
N PRO A 144 14.86 -4.38 -10.53
CA PRO A 144 14.43 -5.44 -9.63
C PRO A 144 14.51 -5.01 -8.15
N GLU A 145 15.61 -4.38 -7.74
CA GLU A 145 15.86 -3.97 -6.36
C GLU A 145 14.81 -2.95 -5.86
N LEU A 146 14.43 -2.00 -6.71
CA LEU A 146 13.39 -1.02 -6.41
C LEU A 146 12.02 -1.68 -6.21
N ALA A 147 11.61 -2.54 -7.14
CA ALA A 147 10.34 -3.26 -7.01
C ALA A 147 10.32 -4.15 -5.76
N ARG A 148 11.42 -4.85 -5.49
CA ARG A 148 11.58 -5.68 -4.29
C ARG A 148 11.50 -4.85 -3.00
N THR A 149 12.10 -3.66 -3.00
CA THR A 149 12.08 -2.73 -1.86
C THR A 149 10.66 -2.29 -1.57
N HIS A 150 9.89 -1.93 -2.61
CA HIS A 150 8.48 -1.53 -2.46
C HIS A 150 7.60 -2.65 -1.92
N ILE A 151 7.76 -3.88 -2.42
CA ILE A 151 7.03 -5.06 -1.92
C ILE A 151 7.31 -5.27 -0.43
N ARG A 152 8.59 -5.38 -0.06
CA ARG A 152 8.97 -5.60 1.34
C ARG A 152 8.47 -4.46 2.24
N THR A 153 8.66 -3.22 1.82
CA THR A 153 8.29 -2.03 2.60
C THR A 153 6.79 -2.01 2.86
N ALA A 154 5.95 -2.26 1.85
CA ALA A 154 4.50 -2.30 2.02
C ALA A 154 4.10 -3.37 3.05
N ILE A 155 4.67 -4.58 2.95
CA ILE A 155 4.34 -5.69 3.86
C ILE A 155 4.75 -5.34 5.29
N GLU A 156 6.00 -4.94 5.51
CA GLU A 156 6.54 -4.69 6.86
C GLU A 156 5.91 -3.47 7.53
N VAL A 157 5.69 -2.39 6.79
CA VAL A 157 5.18 -1.12 7.34
C VAL A 157 3.67 -1.16 7.56
N LEU A 158 2.95 -1.88 6.70
CA LEU A 158 1.49 -1.78 6.67
C LEU A 158 0.82 -3.14 6.67
N LEU A 159 1.01 -3.99 5.66
CA LEU A 159 0.12 -5.16 5.44
C LEU A 159 0.22 -6.23 6.54
N SER A 160 1.37 -6.33 7.21
CA SER A 160 1.59 -7.22 8.37
C SER A 160 1.18 -6.60 9.71
N GLN A 161 0.88 -5.29 9.73
CA GLN A 161 0.56 -4.58 10.95
C GLN A 161 -0.95 -4.63 11.23
N PRO A 162 -1.37 -4.81 12.50
CA PRO A 162 -2.78 -4.70 12.88
C PRO A 162 -3.31 -3.27 12.67
N PRO A 163 -4.65 -3.08 12.59
CA PRO A 163 -5.28 -1.76 12.48
C PRO A 163 -5.02 -0.82 13.66
N ILE A 164 -4.59 -1.36 14.81
CA ILE A 164 -4.28 -0.62 16.04
C ILE A 164 -2.92 -1.08 16.54
N ILE A 165 -2.07 -0.13 16.91
CA ILE A 165 -0.83 -0.36 17.66
C ILE A 165 -1.10 -0.06 19.14
#